data_AF-A0AAN7FMJ8-F1
#
_entry.id   AF-A0AAN7FMJ8-F1
#
_cell.length_a   1.000
_cell.length_b   1.000
_cell.length_c   1.000
_cell.angle_alpha   90.00
_cell.angle_beta   90.00
_cell.angle_gamma   90.00
#
_symmetry.space_group_name_H-M   'P 1'
#
loop_
_entity.id
_entity.type
_entity.pdbx_description
1 polymer ?
#
loop_
_entity_poly.entity_id
_entity_poly.type
_entity_poly.pdbx_seq_one_letter_code
_entity_poly.pdbx_strand_id
1 'polypeptide(L)'
;MSSDNKKSVFDTNMGFGERAFSAAGAAAISAVLVNPLDIAKTRLQAQAAGVPYHYQGLCHMACFDTNTMLPDLRLTTSSARAVLGSEPPVCPSDCSRYTGTLDVLYKVIRQEGFTRLWRGTNASLALAVPTVGIYLPCYDIFRNSMEEFTTQNAPNLTPYVPLVAGSVSRSLACISCYPIELARTRMQAFKDTQIGVKPPGVWKTLLEVINPVKSTNLQNYRVLWTGLGAQLARDVPFSAICWSTLEPIRRRILGLVGDEASAPCILGTNFSAGFVAGILAAAATCPLDVAKTRRQIEKDPVRALKMTTRETLVEIWRDGGMRGLFTGIGPRIARAGPSVGIVVSFYEVVKYALHQRYLTQ
;
A
#
# COMPACT_ATOMS: atom_id res chain seq x y z
N MET A 1 19.60 8.24 -34.61
CA MET A 1 18.39 8.19 -35.45
C MET A 1 17.72 6.80 -35.55
N SER A 2 18.33 5.70 -35.06
CA SER A 2 17.73 4.35 -35.15
C SER A 2 17.12 3.81 -33.83
N SER A 3 17.36 4.45 -32.68
CA SER A 3 16.78 4.02 -31.39
C SER A 3 15.47 4.72 -31.04
N ASP A 4 15.23 5.95 -31.54
CA ASP A 4 13.99 6.69 -31.30
C ASP A 4 12.81 6.10 -32.09
N ASN A 5 13.08 5.55 -33.28
CA ASN A 5 12.05 4.94 -34.12
C ASN A 5 11.61 3.54 -33.63
N LYS A 6 12.36 2.92 -32.71
CA LYS A 6 11.91 1.70 -32.03
C LYS A 6 10.96 2.02 -30.88
N LYS A 7 11.21 3.09 -30.12
CA LYS A 7 10.37 3.49 -28.99
C LYS A 7 8.96 3.92 -29.39
N SER A 8 8.78 4.60 -30.52
CA SER A 8 7.46 5.04 -31.02
C SER A 8 6.56 3.89 -31.50
N VAL A 9 7.14 2.74 -31.87
CA VAL A 9 6.41 1.57 -32.39
C VAL A 9 5.98 0.59 -31.27
N PHE A 10 6.61 0.64 -30.09
CA PHE A 10 6.26 -0.24 -28.96
C PHE A 10 4.90 0.08 -28.31
N ASP A 11 4.32 1.26 -28.57
CA ASP A 11 3.24 1.82 -27.75
C ASP A 11 1.93 2.16 -28.49
N THR A 12 1.83 1.91 -29.78
CA THR A 12 0.72 2.43 -30.62
C THR A 12 -0.38 1.43 -30.96
N ASN A 13 -0.20 0.12 -30.75
CA ASN A 13 -1.20 -0.91 -31.15
C ASN A 13 -1.84 -1.72 -30.01
N MET A 14 -1.45 -1.55 -28.75
CA MET A 14 -2.14 -2.22 -27.65
C MET A 14 -3.41 -1.48 -27.25
N GLY A 15 -4.54 -2.19 -27.26
CA GLY A 15 -5.81 -1.65 -26.80
C GLY A 15 -5.76 -1.28 -25.31
N PHE A 16 -6.53 -0.26 -24.91
CA PHE A 16 -6.65 0.15 -23.50
C PHE A 16 -7.02 -1.04 -22.58
N GLY A 17 -7.88 -1.94 -23.04
CA GLY A 17 -8.30 -3.13 -22.30
C GLY A 17 -7.17 -4.11 -21.99
N GLU A 18 -6.25 -4.33 -22.93
CA GLU A 18 -5.11 -5.23 -22.73
C GLU A 18 -4.13 -4.66 -21.72
N ARG A 19 -3.85 -3.36 -21.83
CA ARG A 19 -3.05 -2.63 -20.85
C ARG A 19 -3.70 -2.69 -19.46
N ALA A 20 -5.02 -2.49 -19.37
CA ALA A 20 -5.73 -2.54 -18.11
C ALA A 20 -5.71 -3.95 -17.49
N PHE A 21 -5.88 -5.00 -18.30
CA PHE A 21 -5.81 -6.39 -17.83
C PHE A 21 -4.41 -6.78 -17.33
N SER A 22 -3.37 -6.39 -18.08
CA SER A 22 -1.97 -6.57 -17.67
C SER A 22 -1.69 -5.88 -16.33
N ALA A 23 -2.09 -4.61 -16.22
CA ALA A 23 -1.93 -3.80 -15.01
C ALA A 23 -2.69 -4.39 -13.81
N ALA A 24 -3.91 -4.89 -14.03
CA ALA A 24 -4.70 -5.60 -13.03
C ALA A 24 -4.01 -6.87 -12.53
N GLY A 25 -3.44 -7.68 -13.44
CA GLY A 25 -2.66 -8.87 -13.09
C GLY A 25 -1.41 -8.53 -12.27
N ALA A 26 -0.68 -7.50 -12.69
CA ALA A 26 0.49 -6.98 -11.96
C ALA A 26 0.12 -6.58 -10.52
N ALA A 27 -1.00 -5.87 -10.37
CA ALA A 27 -1.51 -5.43 -9.08
C ALA A 27 -1.95 -6.60 -8.20
N ALA A 28 -2.56 -7.63 -8.79
CA ALA A 28 -2.98 -8.81 -8.06
C ALA A 28 -1.77 -9.57 -7.48
N ILE A 29 -0.75 -9.80 -8.29
CA ILE A 29 0.48 -10.47 -7.86
C ILE A 29 1.19 -9.65 -6.78
N SER A 30 1.33 -8.34 -6.99
CA SER A 30 1.91 -7.41 -6.00
C SER A 30 1.14 -7.45 -4.68
N ALA A 31 -0.20 -7.40 -4.73
CA ALA A 31 -1.03 -7.45 -3.53
C ALA A 31 -0.87 -8.75 -2.75
N VAL A 32 -0.76 -9.90 -3.43
CA VAL A 32 -0.52 -11.20 -2.80
C VAL A 32 0.86 -11.25 -2.15
N LEU A 33 1.90 -10.85 -2.86
CA LEU A 33 3.28 -10.91 -2.36
C LEU A 33 3.56 -9.94 -1.21
N VAL A 34 2.91 -8.77 -1.23
CA VAL A 34 3.11 -7.71 -0.22
C VAL A 34 2.15 -7.84 0.97
N ASN A 35 1.12 -8.70 0.90
CA ASN A 35 0.15 -8.88 1.99
C ASN A 35 0.77 -9.17 3.38
N PRO A 36 1.84 -9.98 3.51
CA PRO A 36 2.49 -10.19 4.80
C PRO A 36 2.97 -8.89 5.46
N LEU A 37 3.52 -7.96 4.68
CA LEU A 37 3.98 -6.66 5.17
C LEU A 37 2.81 -5.75 5.57
N ASP A 38 1.66 -5.88 4.90
CA ASP A 38 0.43 -5.16 5.27
C ASP A 38 -0.13 -5.63 6.61
N ILE A 39 -0.05 -6.92 6.90
CA ILE A 39 -0.41 -7.45 8.21
C ILE A 39 0.55 -6.93 9.27
N ALA A 40 1.87 -6.99 9.02
CA ALA A 40 2.85 -6.48 9.97
C ALA A 40 2.60 -5.00 10.32
N LYS A 41 2.33 -4.17 9.30
CA LYS A 41 1.98 -2.75 9.49
C LYS A 41 0.70 -2.57 10.31
N THR A 42 -0.38 -3.25 9.95
CA THR A 42 -1.67 -3.10 10.64
C THR A 42 -1.62 -3.53 12.09
N ARG A 43 -0.84 -4.57 12.43
CA ARG A 43 -0.62 -5.00 13.82
C ARG A 43 0.16 -3.95 14.63
N LEU A 44 1.23 -3.37 14.06
CA LEU A 44 1.98 -2.30 14.72
C LEU A 44 1.12 -1.05 14.94
N GLN A 45 0.27 -0.72 13.97
CA GLN A 45 -0.66 0.41 14.08
C GLN A 45 -1.73 0.17 15.14
N ALA A 46 -2.30 -1.04 15.22
CA ALA A 46 -3.25 -1.41 16.25
C ALA A 46 -2.62 -1.34 17.66
N GLN A 47 -1.38 -1.82 17.82
CA GLN A 47 -0.64 -1.70 19.08
C GLN A 47 -0.39 -0.23 19.46
N ALA A 48 0.00 0.61 18.50
CA ALA A 48 0.21 2.04 18.75
C ALA A 48 -1.08 2.77 19.15
N ALA A 49 -2.24 2.29 18.69
CA ALA A 49 -3.54 2.79 19.09
C ALA A 49 -4.02 2.27 20.46
N GLY A 50 -3.22 1.42 21.13
CA GLY A 50 -3.55 0.84 22.44
C GLY A 50 -4.60 -0.26 22.37
N VAL A 51 -4.84 -0.86 21.20
CA VAL A 51 -5.78 -1.97 21.05
C VAL A 51 -5.16 -3.23 21.68
N PRO A 52 -5.76 -3.83 22.72
CA PRO A 52 -5.24 -5.05 23.34
C PRO A 52 -5.24 -6.19 22.32
N TYR A 53 -4.08 -6.79 22.09
CA TYR A 53 -4.00 -8.00 21.29
C TYR A 53 -4.37 -9.20 22.17
N HIS A 54 -5.63 -9.62 22.11
CA HIS A 54 -6.11 -10.80 22.82
C HIS A 54 -6.08 -12.01 21.87
N TYR A 55 -5.11 -12.89 22.05
CA TYR A 55 -5.15 -14.22 21.43
C TYR A 55 -6.08 -15.11 22.27
N GLN A 56 -7.20 -15.52 21.68
CA GLN A 56 -8.24 -16.32 22.34
C GLN A 56 -7.97 -17.84 22.31
N GLY A 57 -6.73 -18.24 22.01
CA GLY A 57 -6.29 -19.62 22.21
C GLY A 57 -5.55 -19.73 23.53
N LEU A 58 -5.72 -20.86 24.22
CA LEU A 58 -4.93 -21.28 25.39
C LEU A 58 -3.48 -20.77 25.21
N CYS A 59 -2.95 -19.95 26.14
CA CYS A 59 -1.56 -19.47 26.09
C CYS A 59 -0.66 -20.73 25.97
N HIS A 60 -0.29 -21.08 24.73
CA HIS A 60 0.44 -22.29 24.44
C HIS A 60 1.89 -22.03 24.84
N MET A 61 2.57 -23.09 25.27
CA MET A 61 3.91 -23.17 25.86
C MET A 61 5.06 -22.67 24.94
N ALA A 62 4.77 -21.80 23.97
CA ALA A 62 5.66 -21.28 22.94
C ALA A 62 6.29 -19.91 23.30
N CYS A 63 5.93 -19.30 24.43
CA CYS A 63 6.59 -18.12 25.00
C CYS A 63 7.73 -18.49 25.98
N PHE A 64 8.31 -19.68 25.87
CA PHE A 64 9.61 -19.97 26.49
C PHE A 64 10.70 -19.65 25.46
N ASP A 65 11.46 -18.59 25.72
CA ASP A 65 12.73 -18.32 25.04
C ASP A 65 13.76 -19.37 25.49
N THR A 66 14.49 -19.95 24.53
CA THR A 66 15.47 -21.02 24.71
C THR A 66 16.79 -20.55 25.34
N ASN A 67 16.85 -19.33 25.87
CA ASN A 67 18.10 -18.70 26.30
C ASN A 67 17.98 -18.04 27.68
N THR A 68 17.83 -18.85 28.73
CA THR A 68 18.42 -18.55 30.05
C THR A 68 18.49 -19.86 30.83
N MET A 69 19.68 -20.15 31.34
CA MET A 69 19.97 -21.22 32.28
C MET A 69 18.93 -21.28 33.42
N LEU A 70 18.66 -22.50 33.90
CA LEU A 70 18.10 -22.76 35.23
C LEU A 70 18.67 -21.75 36.25
N PRO A 71 17.81 -21.18 37.10
CA PRO A 71 17.64 -21.83 38.39
C PRO A 71 16.19 -21.92 38.89
N ASP A 72 16.00 -22.88 39.78
CA ASP A 72 14.93 -23.04 40.75
C ASP A 72 13.54 -23.46 40.27
N LEU A 73 13.54 -24.75 39.95
CA LEU A 73 12.48 -25.70 40.29
C LEU A 73 11.98 -25.51 41.75
N ARG A 74 11.02 -24.60 41.97
CA ARG A 74 10.07 -24.77 43.08
C ARG A 74 8.87 -25.56 42.58
N LEU A 75 9.05 -26.87 42.70
CA LEU A 75 7.98 -27.84 42.70
C LEU A 75 6.98 -27.46 43.79
N THR A 76 5.80 -26.97 43.40
CA THR A 76 4.58 -27.19 44.20
C THR A 76 3.58 -27.91 43.32
N THR A 77 3.70 -29.23 43.34
CA THR A 77 2.61 -30.15 43.09
C THR A 77 1.42 -29.77 43.96
N SER A 78 0.34 -29.28 43.36
CA SER A 78 -0.99 -29.40 43.97
C SER A 78 -2.07 -29.35 42.90
N SER A 79 -2.65 -30.53 42.66
CA SER A 79 -4.04 -30.80 42.32
C SER A 79 -4.84 -29.64 41.70
N ALA A 80 -5.20 -29.82 40.42
CA ALA A 80 -6.23 -29.05 39.76
C ALA A 80 -7.59 -29.27 40.44
N ARG A 81 -7.90 -28.47 41.46
CA ARG A 81 -9.27 -28.08 41.81
C ARG A 81 -9.53 -26.73 41.18
N ALA A 82 -10.39 -26.73 40.16
CA ALA A 82 -10.97 -25.53 39.60
C ALA A 82 -11.70 -24.76 40.71
N VAL A 83 -11.09 -23.68 41.19
CA VAL A 83 -11.77 -22.67 41.99
C VAL A 83 -12.43 -21.70 41.01
N LEU A 84 -13.76 -21.71 40.99
CA LEU A 84 -14.58 -20.64 40.39
C LEU A 84 -14.12 -19.30 40.99
N GLY A 85 -13.59 -18.40 40.15
CA GLY A 85 -13.34 -17.01 40.53
C GLY A 85 -11.93 -16.46 40.32
N SER A 86 -11.01 -17.18 39.66
CA SER A 86 -9.71 -16.60 39.27
C SER A 86 -9.78 -15.98 37.87
N GLU A 87 -9.33 -14.74 37.75
CA GLU A 87 -9.14 -14.03 36.48
C GLU A 87 -8.38 -14.92 35.47
N PRO A 88 -8.71 -14.84 34.15
CA PRO A 88 -8.01 -15.62 33.15
C PRO A 88 -6.51 -15.34 33.23
N PRO A 89 -5.64 -16.36 33.06
CA PRO A 89 -4.19 -16.18 33.19
C PRO A 89 -3.74 -15.10 32.21
N VAL A 90 -3.38 -13.93 32.76
CA VAL A 90 -2.89 -12.79 32.00
C VAL A 90 -1.52 -13.20 31.46
N CYS A 91 -1.46 -13.48 30.16
CA CYS A 91 -0.23 -13.77 29.44
C CYS A 91 0.79 -12.63 29.74
N PRO A 92 2.08 -12.93 30.01
CA PRO A 92 3.08 -11.91 30.35
C PRO A 92 3.15 -10.82 29.26
N SER A 93 3.21 -9.56 29.71
CA SER A 93 3.11 -8.35 28.88
C SER A 93 4.09 -8.33 27.70
N ASP A 94 5.24 -8.97 27.84
CA ASP A 94 6.31 -8.98 26.83
C ASP A 94 5.99 -9.83 25.60
N CYS A 95 5.09 -10.81 25.71
CA CYS A 95 4.63 -11.61 24.57
C CYS A 95 3.57 -10.88 23.71
N SER A 96 2.93 -9.84 24.24
CA SER A 96 1.90 -9.06 23.54
C SER A 96 2.45 -7.88 22.73
N ARG A 97 3.70 -7.47 23.03
CA ARG A 97 4.31 -6.27 22.44
C ARG A 97 5.20 -6.64 21.27
N TYR A 98 4.95 -5.99 20.14
CA TYR A 98 5.75 -6.04 18.94
C TYR A 98 6.84 -4.95 19.00
N THR A 99 8.09 -5.37 18.78
CA THR A 99 9.25 -4.47 18.72
C THR A 99 9.47 -3.90 17.33
N GLY A 100 9.13 -4.64 16.29
CA GLY A 100 9.29 -4.23 14.91
C GLY A 100 8.59 -5.14 13.90
N THR A 101 8.67 -4.80 12.61
CA THR A 101 7.98 -5.51 11.52
C THR A 101 8.35 -7.00 11.46
N LEU A 102 9.64 -7.34 11.62
CA LEU A 102 10.12 -8.71 11.57
C LEU A 102 9.64 -9.53 12.78
N ASP A 103 9.61 -8.92 13.96
CA ASP A 103 9.07 -9.53 15.18
C ASP A 103 7.58 -9.84 15.03
N VAL A 104 6.80 -8.94 14.42
CA VAL A 104 5.39 -9.22 14.09
C VAL A 104 5.26 -10.42 13.15
N LEU A 105 6.03 -10.45 12.05
CA LEU A 105 5.95 -11.55 11.09
C LEU A 105 6.30 -12.89 11.76
N TYR A 106 7.38 -12.91 12.53
CA TYR A 106 7.83 -14.10 13.25
C TYR A 106 6.76 -14.58 14.26
N LYS A 107 6.24 -13.68 15.11
CA LYS A 107 5.20 -14.00 16.09
C LYS A 107 3.90 -14.48 15.41
N VAL A 108 3.47 -13.83 14.32
CA VAL A 108 2.25 -14.24 13.58
C VAL A 108 2.41 -15.62 12.98
N ILE A 109 3.55 -15.93 12.35
CA ILE A 109 3.80 -17.26 11.78
C ILE A 109 3.78 -18.33 12.88
N ARG A 110 4.45 -18.07 14.01
CA ARG A 110 4.56 -19.03 15.12
C ARG A 110 3.26 -19.21 15.91
N GLN A 111 2.48 -18.15 16.09
CA GLN A 111 1.28 -18.16 16.95
C GLN A 111 -0.02 -18.40 16.16
N GLU A 112 -0.18 -17.78 14.99
CA GLU A 112 -1.43 -17.84 14.23
C GLU A 112 -1.34 -18.72 12.95
N GLY A 113 -0.13 -19.14 12.58
CA GLY A 113 0.16 -19.97 11.41
C GLY A 113 0.52 -19.17 10.14
N PHE A 114 1.29 -19.80 9.25
CA PHE A 114 1.80 -19.17 8.01
C PHE A 114 0.70 -18.62 7.09
N THR A 115 -0.41 -19.34 6.92
CA THR A 115 -1.52 -18.94 6.03
C THR A 115 -2.22 -17.68 6.49
N ARG A 116 -2.07 -17.31 7.77
CA ARG A 116 -2.68 -16.10 8.32
C ARG A 116 -2.07 -14.83 7.75
N LEU A 117 -0.84 -14.90 7.21
CA LEU A 117 -0.20 -13.80 6.48
C LEU A 117 -0.94 -13.38 5.20
N TRP A 118 -1.90 -14.16 4.70
CA TRP A 118 -2.74 -13.83 3.55
C TRP A 118 -4.19 -13.47 3.91
N ARG A 119 -4.51 -13.35 5.21
CA ARG A 119 -5.84 -12.93 5.63
C ARG A 119 -6.08 -11.48 5.21
N GLY A 120 -7.18 -11.24 4.49
CA GLY A 120 -7.55 -9.90 4.01
C GLY A 120 -7.08 -9.57 2.59
N THR A 121 -6.38 -10.50 1.92
CA THR A 121 -5.93 -10.32 0.52
C THR A 121 -7.09 -9.94 -0.42
N ASN A 122 -8.27 -10.53 -0.26
CA ASN A 122 -9.45 -10.20 -1.09
C ASN A 122 -9.85 -8.72 -1.02
N ALA A 123 -9.81 -8.11 0.17
CA ALA A 123 -10.08 -6.68 0.32
C ALA A 123 -8.96 -5.82 -0.28
N SER A 124 -7.72 -6.33 -0.25
CA SER A 124 -6.57 -5.70 -0.91
C SER A 124 -6.72 -5.72 -2.43
N LEU A 125 -7.04 -6.87 -3.00
CA LEU A 125 -7.26 -7.09 -4.42
C LEU A 125 -8.42 -6.25 -4.97
N ALA A 126 -9.54 -6.20 -4.24
CA ALA A 126 -10.72 -5.45 -4.66
C ALA A 126 -10.45 -3.95 -4.91
N LEU A 127 -9.45 -3.37 -4.24
CA LEU A 127 -9.01 -2.00 -4.46
C LEU A 127 -7.83 -1.90 -5.43
N ALA A 128 -6.83 -2.78 -5.28
CA ALA A 128 -5.59 -2.71 -6.04
C ALA A 128 -5.81 -2.92 -7.55
N VAL A 129 -6.64 -3.90 -7.91
CA VAL A 129 -6.92 -4.27 -9.31
C VAL A 129 -7.51 -3.10 -10.11
N PRO A 130 -8.65 -2.48 -9.71
CA PRO A 130 -9.21 -1.37 -10.48
C PRO A 130 -8.32 -0.13 -10.45
N THR A 131 -7.67 0.16 -9.32
CA THR A 131 -6.82 1.35 -9.18
C THR A 131 -5.63 1.29 -10.13
N VAL A 132 -4.87 0.19 -10.12
CA VAL A 132 -3.69 0.03 -10.98
C VAL A 132 -4.09 -0.19 -12.44
N GLY A 133 -5.20 -0.92 -12.66
CA GLY A 133 -5.79 -1.18 -13.97
C GLY A 133 -6.20 0.09 -14.71
N ILE A 134 -6.63 1.14 -14.02
CA ILE A 134 -6.88 2.47 -14.61
C ILE A 134 -5.59 3.28 -14.68
N TYR A 135 -4.79 3.24 -13.61
CA TYR A 135 -3.61 4.09 -13.46
C TYR A 135 -2.55 3.89 -14.54
N LEU A 136 -2.13 2.64 -14.79
CA LEU A 136 -1.01 2.37 -15.71
C LEU A 136 -1.35 2.67 -17.18
N PRO A 137 -2.52 2.24 -17.72
CA PRO A 137 -2.89 2.61 -19.08
C PRO A 137 -3.07 4.12 -19.25
N CYS A 138 -3.68 4.80 -18.28
CA CYS A 138 -3.81 6.26 -18.32
C CYS A 138 -2.43 6.95 -18.26
N TYR A 139 -1.50 6.43 -17.45
CA TYR A 139 -0.14 6.94 -17.42
C TYR A 139 0.53 6.86 -18.79
N ASP A 140 0.48 5.72 -19.46
CA ASP A 140 1.10 5.55 -20.78
C ASP A 140 0.48 6.50 -21.82
N ILE A 141 -0.85 6.57 -21.87
CA ILE A 141 -1.55 7.44 -22.82
C ILE A 141 -1.14 8.90 -22.59
N PHE A 142 -1.24 9.38 -21.35
CA PHE A 142 -0.91 10.77 -21.03
C PHE A 142 0.57 11.06 -21.24
N ARG A 143 1.45 10.13 -20.89
CA ARG A 143 2.88 10.26 -21.10
C ARG A 143 3.20 10.39 -22.59
N ASN A 144 2.69 9.48 -23.42
CA ASN A 144 3.01 9.45 -24.85
C ASN A 144 2.48 10.71 -25.56
N SER A 145 1.25 11.13 -25.25
CA SER A 145 0.70 12.38 -25.79
C SER A 145 1.49 13.61 -25.35
N MET A 146 1.92 13.68 -24.09
CA MET A 146 2.72 14.82 -23.60
C MET A 146 4.16 14.80 -24.12
N GLU A 147 4.78 13.63 -24.27
CA GLU A 147 6.14 13.47 -24.78
C GLU A 147 6.20 13.88 -26.27
N GLU A 148 5.21 13.49 -27.08
CA GLU A 148 5.07 13.93 -28.47
C GLU A 148 4.89 15.46 -28.58
N PHE A 149 3.99 16.04 -27.77
CA PHE A 149 3.77 17.49 -27.76
C PHE A 149 5.03 18.26 -27.32
N THR A 150 5.73 17.75 -26.31
CA THR A 150 6.89 18.43 -25.71
C THR A 150 8.13 18.35 -26.59
N THR A 151 8.35 17.21 -27.27
CA THR A 151 9.48 17.05 -28.20
C THR A 151 9.38 17.98 -29.41
N GLN A 152 8.16 18.28 -29.88
CA GLN A 152 7.94 19.21 -30.99
C GLN A 152 8.05 20.69 -30.57
N ASN A 153 7.56 21.05 -29.38
CA ASN A 153 7.42 22.46 -28.98
C ASN A 153 8.49 22.96 -27.99
N ALA A 154 8.97 22.12 -27.07
CA ALA A 154 9.83 22.53 -25.96
C ALA A 154 10.67 21.35 -25.38
N PRO A 155 11.78 20.95 -26.01
CA PRO A 155 12.55 19.76 -25.62
C PRO A 155 13.14 19.82 -24.20
N ASN A 156 13.29 21.02 -23.63
CA ASN A 156 13.76 21.21 -22.25
C ASN A 156 12.78 20.68 -21.19
N LEU A 157 11.49 20.52 -21.54
CA LEU A 157 10.46 20.08 -20.59
C LEU A 157 10.27 18.55 -20.57
N THR A 158 10.85 17.82 -21.52
CA THR A 158 10.72 16.35 -21.65
C THR A 158 11.05 15.59 -20.35
N PRO A 159 12.07 15.95 -19.55
CA PRO A 159 12.35 15.26 -18.28
C PRO A 159 11.24 15.38 -17.22
N TYR A 160 10.38 16.39 -17.32
CA TYR A 160 9.27 16.63 -16.38
C TYR A 160 7.97 15.92 -16.81
N VAL A 161 7.90 15.39 -18.04
CA VAL A 161 6.70 14.72 -18.57
C VAL A 161 6.28 13.53 -17.70
N PRO A 162 7.15 12.59 -17.27
CA PRO A 162 6.76 11.48 -16.41
C PRO A 162 6.15 11.93 -15.07
N LEU A 163 6.61 13.06 -14.53
CA LEU A 163 6.10 13.64 -13.28
C LEU A 163 4.64 14.09 -13.45
N VAL A 164 4.37 14.85 -14.52
CA VAL A 164 3.03 15.39 -14.81
C VAL A 164 2.08 14.27 -15.22
N ALA A 165 2.51 13.38 -16.13
CA ALA A 165 1.75 12.20 -16.54
C ALA A 165 1.37 11.31 -15.35
N GLY A 166 2.34 11.04 -14.47
CA GLY A 166 2.12 10.26 -13.25
C GLY A 166 1.14 10.92 -12.28
N SER A 167 1.13 12.26 -12.21
CA SER A 167 0.24 13.02 -11.34
C SER A 167 -1.21 13.02 -11.85
N VAL A 168 -1.39 13.28 -13.15
CA VAL A 168 -2.72 13.33 -13.79
C VAL A 168 -3.36 11.95 -13.81
N SER A 169 -2.62 10.91 -14.22
CA SER A 169 -3.13 9.54 -14.24
C SER A 169 -3.49 9.04 -12.83
N ARG A 170 -2.68 9.37 -11.82
CA ARG A 170 -3.00 9.00 -10.42
C ARG A 170 -4.24 9.71 -9.92
N SER A 171 -4.40 11.00 -10.23
CA SER A 171 -5.58 11.76 -9.83
C SER A 171 -6.86 11.16 -10.41
N LEU A 172 -6.83 10.81 -11.70
CA LEU A 172 -7.95 10.17 -12.39
C LEU A 172 -8.28 8.79 -11.77
N ALA A 173 -7.27 7.96 -11.52
CA ALA A 173 -7.47 6.66 -10.88
C ALA A 173 -8.05 6.80 -9.47
N CYS A 174 -7.54 7.73 -8.66
CA CYS A 174 -8.07 8.01 -7.33
C CYS A 174 -9.53 8.46 -7.37
N ILE A 175 -9.90 9.40 -8.25
CA ILE A 175 -11.28 9.90 -8.36
C ILE A 175 -12.24 8.77 -8.75
N SER A 176 -11.85 7.93 -9.71
CA SER A 176 -12.66 6.82 -10.21
C SER A 176 -12.84 5.70 -9.19
N CYS A 177 -11.78 5.34 -8.46
CA CYS A 177 -11.81 4.23 -7.50
C CYS A 177 -12.19 4.65 -6.06
N TYR A 178 -12.38 5.95 -5.81
CA TYR A 178 -12.65 6.48 -4.47
C TYR A 178 -13.85 5.83 -3.75
N PRO A 179 -14.99 5.57 -4.40
CA PRO A 179 -16.14 4.93 -3.73
C PRO A 179 -15.81 3.55 -3.14
N ILE A 180 -14.97 2.78 -3.84
CA ILE A 180 -14.51 1.45 -3.40
C ILE A 180 -13.59 1.59 -2.19
N GLU A 181 -12.70 2.58 -2.21
CA GLU A 181 -11.80 2.87 -1.08
C GLU A 181 -12.58 3.33 0.16
N LEU A 182 -13.59 4.19 -0.01
CA LEU A 182 -14.46 4.61 1.09
C LEU A 182 -15.22 3.42 1.68
N ALA A 183 -15.79 2.55 0.84
CA ALA A 183 -16.49 1.36 1.32
C ALA A 183 -15.55 0.41 2.10
N ARG A 184 -14.32 0.20 1.61
CA ARG A 184 -13.31 -0.61 2.30
C ARG A 184 -12.91 -0.01 3.64
N THR A 185 -12.62 1.28 3.69
CA THR A 185 -12.19 1.96 4.93
C THR A 185 -13.29 1.92 5.99
N ARG A 186 -14.55 2.12 5.59
CA ARG A 186 -15.70 1.95 6.50
C ARG A 186 -15.83 0.51 6.99
N MET A 187 -15.72 -0.48 6.10
CA MET A 187 -15.77 -1.90 6.48
C MET A 187 -14.67 -2.27 7.49
N GLN A 188 -13.46 -1.72 7.31
CA GLN A 188 -12.36 -1.92 8.25
C GLN A 188 -12.66 -1.29 9.62
N ALA A 189 -13.18 -0.06 9.64
CA ALA A 189 -13.60 0.58 10.88
C ALA A 189 -14.74 -0.18 11.60
N PHE A 190 -15.72 -0.70 10.85
CA PHE A 190 -16.81 -1.51 11.43
C PHE A 190 -16.32 -2.78 12.11
N LYS A 191 -15.31 -3.44 11.52
CA LYS A 191 -14.71 -4.65 12.08
C LYS A 191 -14.00 -4.40 13.41
N ASP A 192 -13.45 -3.20 13.59
CA ASP A 192 -12.79 -2.82 14.85
C ASP A 192 -13.80 -2.48 15.96
N THR A 193 -14.98 -1.96 15.60
CA THR A 193 -16.03 -1.60 16.58
C THR A 193 -16.93 -2.76 17.00
N GLN A 194 -17.17 -3.75 16.12
CA GLN A 194 -18.15 -4.83 16.36
C GLN A 194 -17.48 -6.21 16.30
N ILE A 195 -17.07 -6.72 17.47
CA ILE A 195 -16.45 -8.05 17.61
C ILE A 195 -17.54 -9.12 17.54
N GLY A 196 -17.52 -9.98 16.50
CA GLY A 196 -18.40 -11.16 16.40
C GLY A 196 -19.53 -11.07 15.38
N VAL A 197 -19.78 -9.90 14.79
CA VAL A 197 -20.75 -9.73 13.69
C VAL A 197 -20.04 -9.80 12.34
N LYS A 198 -20.59 -10.56 11.37
CA LYS A 198 -20.02 -10.61 10.01
C LYS A 198 -20.06 -9.21 9.39
N PRO A 199 -18.91 -8.64 8.97
CA PRO A 199 -18.92 -7.32 8.36
C PRO A 199 -19.72 -7.35 7.04
N PRO A 200 -20.54 -6.32 6.75
CA PRO A 200 -21.18 -6.20 5.45
C PRO A 200 -20.10 -6.13 4.36
N GLY A 201 -20.31 -6.85 3.26
CA GLY A 201 -19.38 -6.82 2.12
C GLY A 201 -19.30 -5.43 1.50
N VAL A 202 -18.19 -5.15 0.78
CA VAL A 202 -17.92 -3.84 0.14
C VAL A 202 -19.12 -3.33 -0.68
N TRP A 203 -19.77 -4.21 -1.44
CA TRP A 203 -20.98 -3.88 -2.21
C TRP A 203 -22.18 -3.54 -1.35
N LYS A 204 -22.41 -4.25 -0.24
CA LYS A 204 -23.50 -3.94 0.68
C LYS A 204 -23.27 -2.61 1.36
N THR A 205 -22.05 -2.32 1.82
CA THR A 205 -21.71 -1.00 2.37
C THR A 205 -21.85 0.11 1.34
N LEU A 206 -21.49 -0.14 0.08
CA LEU A 206 -21.61 0.85 -0.99
C LEU A 206 -23.09 1.10 -1.34
N LEU A 207 -23.89 0.05 -1.45
CA LEU A 207 -25.34 0.14 -1.66
C LEU A 207 -26.07 0.76 -0.46
N GLU A 208 -25.64 0.52 0.77
CA GLU A 208 -26.19 1.17 1.98
C GLU A 208 -25.90 2.68 1.99
N VAL A 209 -24.72 3.10 1.50
CA VAL A 209 -24.35 4.51 1.38
C VAL A 209 -25.09 5.19 0.23
N ILE A 210 -25.37 4.46 -0.84
CA ILE A 210 -26.10 4.93 -2.03
C ILE A 210 -27.62 4.83 -1.84
N ASN A 211 -28.10 4.00 -0.91
CA ASN A 211 -29.51 3.68 -0.81
C ASN A 211 -30.35 4.95 -0.53
N PRO A 212 -31.29 5.29 -1.42
CA PRO A 212 -32.06 6.54 -1.34
C PRO A 212 -33.06 6.59 -0.18
N VAL A 213 -33.22 5.50 0.57
CA VAL A 213 -34.25 5.32 1.60
C VAL A 213 -34.02 6.20 2.84
N LYS A 214 -32.87 6.86 3.00
CA LYS A 214 -32.57 7.67 4.21
C LYS A 214 -32.54 9.20 4.05
N SER A 215 -32.50 9.80 2.85
CA SER A 215 -32.74 11.25 2.68
C SER A 215 -32.67 11.74 1.23
N THR A 216 -33.51 12.71 0.87
CA THR A 216 -33.84 13.24 -0.46
C THR A 216 -32.87 14.28 -1.07
N ASN A 217 -31.57 14.30 -0.72
CA ASN A 217 -30.68 15.41 -1.11
C ASN A 217 -29.41 15.02 -1.91
N LEU A 218 -29.04 15.87 -2.88
CA LEU A 218 -27.77 15.89 -3.65
C LEU A 218 -26.50 15.84 -2.76
N GLN A 219 -26.61 16.18 -1.48
CA GLN A 219 -25.53 16.07 -0.49
C GLN A 219 -25.03 14.62 -0.29
N ASN A 220 -25.84 13.60 -0.55
CA ASN A 220 -25.43 12.19 -0.38
C ASN A 220 -24.34 11.75 -1.36
N TYR A 221 -24.35 12.26 -2.60
CA TYR A 221 -23.29 11.96 -3.55
C TYR A 221 -21.95 12.54 -3.09
N ARG A 222 -21.93 13.76 -2.51
CA ARG A 222 -20.70 14.34 -1.94
C ARG A 222 -20.09 13.50 -0.81
N VAL A 223 -20.91 12.74 -0.07
CA VAL A 223 -20.42 11.82 0.96
C VAL A 223 -19.51 10.74 0.38
N LEU A 224 -19.74 10.31 -0.87
CA LEU A 224 -18.87 9.33 -1.52
C LEU A 224 -17.46 9.86 -1.70
N TRP A 225 -17.23 11.16 -1.81
CA TRP A 225 -15.92 11.81 -1.99
C TRP A 225 -15.34 12.43 -0.72
N THR A 226 -15.94 12.19 0.46
CA THR A 226 -15.40 12.69 1.73
C THR A 226 -14.05 12.02 2.03
N GLY A 227 -12.97 12.78 1.99
CA GLY A 227 -11.59 12.31 2.18
C GLY A 227 -10.76 12.21 0.90
N LEU A 228 -11.34 12.42 -0.29
CA LEU A 228 -10.64 12.39 -1.57
C LEU A 228 -9.43 13.33 -1.57
N GLY A 229 -9.57 14.54 -1.02
CA GLY A 229 -8.46 15.51 -0.94
C GLY A 229 -7.27 15.00 -0.12
N ALA A 230 -7.52 14.30 1.00
CA ALA A 230 -6.46 13.70 1.81
C ALA A 230 -5.80 12.50 1.12
N GLN A 231 -6.52 11.81 0.24
CA GLN A 231 -5.94 10.77 -0.61
C GLN A 231 -5.10 11.37 -1.74
N LEU A 232 -5.63 12.34 -2.48
CA LEU A 232 -4.90 13.01 -3.57
C LEU A 232 -3.61 13.68 -3.07
N ALA A 233 -3.68 14.38 -1.93
CA ALA A 233 -2.53 15.03 -1.30
C ALA A 233 -1.38 14.06 -0.98
N ARG A 234 -1.67 12.76 -0.89
CA ARG A 234 -0.69 11.71 -0.61
C ARG A 234 -0.24 10.98 -1.87
N ASP A 235 -1.22 10.57 -2.67
CA ASP A 235 -1.01 9.65 -3.78
C ASP A 235 -0.39 10.37 -4.99
N VAL A 236 -0.78 11.63 -5.23
CA VAL A 236 -0.28 12.43 -6.36
C VAL A 236 1.22 12.73 -6.21
N PRO A 237 1.71 13.27 -5.07
CA PRO A 237 3.15 13.48 -4.90
C PRO A 237 3.95 12.18 -4.95
N PHE A 238 3.40 11.08 -4.41
CA PHE A 238 4.05 9.77 -4.48
C PHE A 238 4.24 9.33 -5.93
N SER A 239 3.20 9.42 -6.75
CA SER A 239 3.26 9.08 -8.17
C SER A 239 4.21 9.97 -8.98
N ALA A 240 4.17 11.28 -8.73
CA ALA A 240 5.01 12.26 -9.37
C ALA A 240 6.50 11.92 -9.18
N ILE A 241 6.89 11.65 -7.93
CA ILE A 241 8.28 11.30 -7.55
C ILE A 241 8.64 9.91 -8.07
N CYS A 242 7.73 8.94 -7.96
CA CYS A 242 7.97 7.57 -8.43
C CYS A 242 8.30 7.54 -9.92
N TRP A 243 7.48 8.16 -10.78
CA TRP A 243 7.72 8.12 -12.23
C TRP A 243 8.87 9.00 -12.70
N SER A 244 9.08 10.16 -12.05
CA SER A 244 10.24 11.01 -12.36
C SER A 244 11.58 10.37 -12.01
N THR A 245 11.63 9.52 -10.97
CA THR A 245 12.85 8.82 -10.55
C THR A 245 13.05 7.49 -11.25
N LEU A 246 11.97 6.78 -11.59
CA LEU A 246 12.01 5.45 -12.19
C LEU A 246 12.84 5.40 -13.47
N GLU A 247 12.65 6.35 -14.37
CA GLU A 247 13.27 6.28 -15.70
C GLU A 247 14.75 6.67 -15.72
N PRO A 248 15.19 7.71 -14.99
CA PRO A 248 16.62 7.93 -14.76
C PRO A 248 17.31 6.75 -14.09
N ILE A 249 16.69 6.13 -13.08
CA ILE A 249 17.26 4.96 -12.38
C ILE A 249 17.36 3.77 -13.35
N ARG A 250 16.29 3.48 -14.10
CA ARG A 250 16.27 2.42 -15.11
C ARG A 250 17.39 2.60 -16.14
N ARG A 251 17.56 3.82 -16.66
CA ARG A 251 18.63 4.15 -17.62
C ARG A 251 20.03 3.94 -17.03
N ARG A 252 20.25 4.33 -15.77
CA ARG A 252 21.53 4.10 -15.09
C ARG A 252 21.81 2.61 -14.89
N ILE A 253 20.81 1.82 -14.49
CA ILE A 253 20.97 0.37 -14.31
C ILE A 253 21.26 -0.30 -15.65
N LEU A 254 20.50 0.01 -16.71
CA LEU A 254 20.75 -0.54 -18.05
C LEU A 254 22.16 -0.20 -18.57
N GLY A 255 22.62 1.04 -18.35
CA GLY A 255 23.98 1.44 -18.74
C GLY A 255 25.09 0.68 -18.01
N LEU A 256 24.81 0.09 -16.85
CA LEU A 256 25.78 -0.72 -16.09
C LEU A 256 25.77 -2.20 -16.49
N VAL A 257 24.68 -2.71 -17.07
CA VAL A 257 24.50 -4.14 -17.34
C VAL A 257 25.02 -4.56 -18.73
N GLY A 258 25.31 -3.61 -19.62
CA GLY A 258 25.86 -3.92 -20.96
C GLY A 258 24.84 -4.55 -21.92
N ASP A 259 25.29 -4.87 -23.14
CA ASP A 259 24.43 -5.19 -24.31
C ASP A 259 23.83 -6.62 -24.31
N GLU A 260 24.00 -7.38 -23.22
CA GLU A 260 23.42 -8.72 -23.05
C GLU A 260 21.94 -8.63 -22.60
N ALA A 261 21.09 -8.16 -23.50
CA ALA A 261 19.66 -7.94 -23.29
C ALA A 261 18.87 -9.26 -23.22
N SER A 262 19.10 -10.05 -22.16
CA SER A 262 18.26 -11.20 -21.83
C SER A 262 16.94 -10.75 -21.18
N ALA A 263 15.84 -11.45 -21.46
CA ALA A 263 14.54 -11.24 -20.81
C ALA A 263 14.60 -11.16 -19.26
N PRO A 264 15.34 -12.04 -18.55
CA PRO A 264 15.50 -11.92 -17.10
C PRO A 264 16.26 -10.65 -16.66
N CYS A 265 17.18 -10.14 -17.47
CA CYS A 265 17.89 -8.89 -17.18
C CYS A 265 16.95 -7.67 -17.28
N ILE A 266 16.09 -7.62 -18.31
CA ILE A 266 15.09 -6.55 -18.47
C ILE A 266 14.11 -6.56 -17.29
N LEU A 267 13.67 -7.75 -16.88
CA LEU A 267 12.88 -7.97 -15.67
C LEU A 267 13.57 -7.42 -14.42
N GLY A 268 14.80 -7.89 -14.15
CA GLY A 268 15.57 -7.48 -12.98
C GLY A 268 15.84 -5.97 -12.94
N THR A 269 16.10 -5.36 -14.09
CA THR A 269 16.29 -3.92 -14.24
C THR A 269 15.00 -3.16 -13.92
N ASN A 270 13.87 -3.56 -14.51
CA ASN A 270 12.58 -2.90 -14.26
C ASN A 270 12.14 -3.04 -12.81
N PHE A 271 12.32 -4.22 -12.22
CA PHE A 271 12.07 -4.46 -10.80
C PHE A 271 12.95 -3.56 -9.93
N SER A 272 14.26 -3.54 -10.16
CA SER A 272 15.21 -2.77 -9.35
C SER A 272 14.96 -1.27 -9.47
N ALA A 273 14.70 -0.78 -10.67
CA ALA A 273 14.35 0.63 -10.90
C ALA A 273 13.05 1.00 -10.19
N GLY A 274 12.00 0.16 -10.32
CA GLY A 274 10.74 0.35 -9.62
C GLY A 274 10.89 0.28 -8.09
N PHE A 275 11.75 -0.61 -7.59
CA PHE A 275 12.02 -0.76 -6.17
C PHE A 275 12.66 0.50 -5.58
N VAL A 276 13.73 1.01 -6.19
CA VAL A 276 14.41 2.22 -5.72
C VAL A 276 13.49 3.44 -5.86
N ALA A 277 12.80 3.58 -6.99
CA ALA A 277 11.84 4.67 -7.19
C ALA A 277 10.71 4.64 -6.14
N GLY A 278 10.18 3.46 -5.82
CA GLY A 278 9.17 3.27 -4.79
C GLY A 278 9.66 3.66 -3.39
N ILE A 279 10.90 3.32 -3.04
CA ILE A 279 11.52 3.72 -1.76
C ILE A 279 11.69 5.24 -1.69
N LEU A 280 12.27 5.85 -2.73
CA LEU A 280 12.50 7.30 -2.77
C LEU A 280 11.17 8.08 -2.69
N ALA A 281 10.17 7.65 -3.46
CA ALA A 281 8.83 8.24 -3.41
C ALA A 281 8.19 8.07 -2.03
N ALA A 282 8.28 6.88 -1.42
CA ALA A 282 7.74 6.63 -0.08
C ALA A 282 8.45 7.44 1.01
N ALA A 283 9.77 7.56 0.94
CA ALA A 283 10.54 8.37 1.87
C ALA A 283 10.18 9.86 1.75
N ALA A 284 10.18 10.41 0.53
CA ALA A 284 9.87 11.82 0.29
C ALA A 284 8.44 12.19 0.71
N THR A 285 7.50 11.26 0.57
CA THR A 285 6.10 11.47 0.98
C THR A 285 5.81 11.02 2.41
N CYS A 286 6.81 10.59 3.18
CA CYS A 286 6.68 10.17 4.59
C CYS A 286 5.91 11.17 5.46
N PRO A 287 6.26 12.46 5.46
CA PRO A 287 5.59 13.45 6.29
C PRO A 287 4.09 13.57 6.01
N LEU A 288 3.70 13.46 4.73
CA LEU A 288 2.30 13.58 4.31
C LEU A 288 1.45 12.40 4.79
N ASP A 289 2.01 11.19 4.82
CA ASP A 289 1.29 10.03 5.39
C ASP A 289 1.15 10.17 6.89
N VAL A 290 2.18 10.64 7.60
CA VAL A 290 2.12 10.84 9.05
C VAL A 290 1.06 11.88 9.40
N ALA A 291 0.98 12.98 8.66
CA ALA A 291 -0.07 13.98 8.86
C ALA A 291 -1.47 13.40 8.59
N LYS A 292 -1.62 12.60 7.52
CA LYS A 292 -2.89 11.92 7.21
C LYS A 292 -3.30 10.94 8.31
N THR A 293 -2.38 10.09 8.78
CA THR A 293 -2.68 9.10 9.82
C THR A 293 -3.00 9.78 11.15
N ARG A 294 -2.27 10.83 11.54
CA ARG A 294 -2.58 11.65 12.73
C ARG A 294 -4.01 12.21 12.70
N ARG A 295 -4.44 12.74 11.56
CA ARG A 295 -5.82 13.22 11.38
C ARG A 295 -6.85 12.09 11.42
N GLN A 296 -6.51 10.90 10.91
CA GLN A 296 -7.42 9.74 10.90
C GLN A 296 -7.58 9.06 12.27
N ILE A 297 -6.58 9.16 13.15
CA ILE A 297 -6.64 8.58 14.51
C ILE A 297 -7.09 9.59 15.58
N GLU A 298 -7.32 10.86 15.19
CA GLU A 298 -7.81 11.89 16.11
C GLU A 298 -9.18 11.48 16.66
N LYS A 299 -9.31 11.47 17.98
CA LYS A 299 -10.50 11.00 18.68
C LYS A 299 -11.52 12.12 18.89
N ASP A 300 -11.05 13.36 18.99
CA ASP A 300 -11.94 14.52 19.14
C ASP A 300 -12.54 14.91 17.77
N PRO A 301 -13.87 14.78 17.58
CA PRO A 301 -14.52 15.09 16.30
C PRO A 301 -14.41 16.57 15.92
N VAL A 302 -14.38 17.48 16.91
CA VAL A 302 -14.27 18.93 16.65
C VAL A 302 -12.86 19.26 16.18
N ARG A 303 -11.86 18.67 16.81
CA ARG A 303 -10.46 18.82 16.41
C ARG A 303 -10.20 18.19 15.04
N ALA A 304 -10.70 16.97 14.81
CA ALA A 304 -10.55 16.27 13.53
C ALA A 304 -11.08 17.08 12.33
N LEU A 305 -12.19 17.82 12.51
CA LEU A 305 -12.77 18.69 11.49
C LEU A 305 -11.96 19.97 11.24
N LYS A 306 -11.31 20.51 12.27
CA LYS A 306 -10.52 21.75 12.18
C LYS A 306 -9.10 21.52 11.66
N MET A 307 -8.54 20.33 11.83
CA MET A 307 -7.16 20.04 11.45
C MET A 307 -6.91 20.18 9.96
N THR A 308 -6.01 21.11 9.59
CA THR A 308 -5.43 21.14 8.25
C THR A 308 -4.14 20.32 8.18
N THR A 309 -3.76 19.88 6.97
CA THR A 309 -2.49 19.13 6.78
C THR A 309 -1.28 19.97 7.19
N ARG A 310 -1.29 21.29 6.93
CA ARG A 310 -0.21 22.20 7.28
C ARG A 310 -0.06 22.33 8.79
N GLU A 311 -1.16 22.61 9.51
CA GLU A 311 -1.13 22.73 10.97
C GLU A 311 -0.68 21.42 11.62
N THR A 312 -1.18 20.28 11.13
CA THR A 312 -0.77 18.96 11.64
C THR A 312 0.73 18.73 11.46
N LEU A 313 1.30 19.08 10.29
CA LEU A 313 2.74 18.97 10.03
C LEU A 313 3.56 19.88 10.94
N VAL A 314 3.11 21.12 11.16
CA VAL A 314 3.78 22.07 12.06
C VAL A 314 3.73 21.58 13.51
N GLU A 315 2.60 21.02 13.94
CA GLU A 315 2.45 20.42 15.27
C GLU A 315 3.40 19.23 15.46
N ILE A 316 3.43 18.29 14.52
CA ILE A 316 4.35 17.13 14.57
C ILE A 316 5.81 17.59 14.59
N TRP A 317 6.15 18.61 13.80
CA TRP A 317 7.50 19.19 13.79
C TRP A 317 7.86 19.79 15.13
N ARG A 318 6.95 20.55 15.75
CA ARG A 318 7.19 21.20 17.04
C ARG A 318 7.36 20.18 18.16
N ASP A 319 6.57 19.10 18.15
CA ASP A 319 6.55 18.12 19.24
C ASP A 319 7.65 17.04 19.10
N GLY A 320 8.01 16.65 17.88
CA GLY A 320 8.93 15.53 17.62
C GLY A 320 10.02 15.78 16.59
N GLY A 321 10.10 16.98 16.02
CA GLY A 321 11.08 17.36 15.01
C GLY A 321 11.08 16.46 13.77
N MET A 322 12.25 16.31 13.16
CA MET A 322 12.46 15.40 12.01
C MET A 322 12.08 13.95 12.31
N ARG A 323 12.34 13.47 13.53
CA ARG A 323 12.00 12.09 13.92
C ARG A 323 10.49 11.88 13.91
N GLY A 324 9.72 12.87 14.36
CA GLY A 324 8.25 12.87 14.30
C GLY A 324 7.73 12.70 12.87
N LEU A 325 8.21 13.52 11.92
CA LEU A 325 7.75 13.50 10.53
C LEU A 325 8.06 12.19 9.77
N PHE A 326 9.11 11.48 10.18
CA PHE A 326 9.53 10.22 9.55
C PHE A 326 9.20 8.99 10.41
N THR A 327 8.32 9.14 11.40
CA THR A 327 7.86 8.01 12.22
C THR A 327 7.14 7.00 11.35
N GLY A 328 7.62 5.75 11.32
CA GLY A 328 7.05 4.69 10.50
C GLY A 328 7.57 4.62 9.06
N ILE A 329 8.68 5.32 8.73
CA ILE A 329 9.32 5.23 7.40
C ILE A 329 9.72 3.80 7.04
N GLY A 330 10.25 3.02 7.99
CA GLY A 330 10.73 1.65 7.78
C GLY A 330 9.66 0.71 7.18
N PRO A 331 8.52 0.50 7.88
CA PRO A 331 7.41 -0.28 7.32
C PRO A 331 6.88 0.26 5.98
N ARG A 332 6.96 1.58 5.78
CA ARG A 332 6.50 2.21 4.54
C ARG A 332 7.40 1.85 3.35
N ILE A 333 8.71 2.07 3.46
CA ILE A 333 9.65 1.78 2.37
C ILE A 333 9.76 0.28 2.10
N ALA A 334 9.69 -0.55 3.16
CA ALA A 334 9.69 -2.01 3.06
C ALA A 334 8.50 -2.54 2.24
N ARG A 335 7.35 -1.88 2.31
CA ARG A 335 6.17 -2.20 1.49
C ARG A 335 6.27 -1.60 0.08
N ALA A 336 6.62 -0.31 -0.01
CA ALA A 336 6.53 0.45 -1.25
C ALA A 336 7.52 -0.02 -2.31
N GLY A 337 8.77 -0.31 -1.93
CA GLY A 337 9.80 -0.78 -2.85
C GLY A 337 9.38 -2.05 -3.60
N PRO A 338 9.14 -3.19 -2.91
CA PRO A 338 8.69 -4.41 -3.56
C PRO A 338 7.40 -4.23 -4.37
N SER A 339 6.43 -3.49 -3.83
CA SER A 339 5.14 -3.33 -4.49
C SER A 339 5.27 -2.64 -5.86
N VAL A 340 6.00 -1.53 -5.92
CA VAL A 340 6.23 -0.79 -7.17
C VAL A 340 7.12 -1.60 -8.12
N GLY A 341 8.19 -2.22 -7.60
CA GLY A 341 9.08 -3.07 -8.40
C GLY A 341 8.33 -4.20 -9.11
N ILE A 342 7.47 -4.94 -8.39
CA ILE A 342 6.64 -6.02 -8.97
C ILE A 342 5.70 -5.48 -10.04
N VAL A 343 4.97 -4.39 -9.73
CA VAL A 343 3.96 -3.84 -10.65
C VAL A 343 4.61 -3.38 -11.95
N VAL A 344 5.69 -2.60 -11.87
CA VAL A 344 6.41 -2.10 -13.04
C VAL A 344 7.02 -3.25 -13.83
N SER A 345 7.70 -4.17 -13.16
CA SER A 345 8.36 -5.31 -13.82
C SER A 345 7.37 -6.21 -14.57
N PHE A 346 6.25 -6.55 -13.94
CA PHE A 346 5.24 -7.41 -14.55
C PHE A 346 4.55 -6.70 -15.72
N TYR A 347 4.20 -5.43 -15.54
CA TYR A 347 3.54 -4.63 -16.57
C TYR A 347 4.38 -4.53 -17.85
N GLU A 348 5.68 -4.24 -17.71
CA GLU A 348 6.60 -4.13 -18.83
C GLU A 348 6.83 -5.48 -19.54
N VAL A 349 6.88 -6.59 -18.80
CA VAL A 349 7.00 -7.92 -19.42
C VAL A 349 5.78 -8.32 -20.20
N VAL A 350 4.59 -8.07 -19.67
CA VAL A 350 3.36 -8.41 -20.39
C VAL A 350 3.23 -7.55 -21.65
N LYS A 351 3.58 -6.25 -21.58
CA LYS A 351 3.68 -5.41 -22.77
C LYS A 351 4.66 -5.97 -23.80
N TYR A 352 5.85 -6.36 -23.36
CA TYR A 352 6.87 -6.96 -24.23
C TYR A 352 6.36 -8.26 -24.89
N ALA A 353 5.75 -9.15 -24.11
CA ALA A 353 5.20 -10.42 -24.60
C ALA A 353 4.03 -10.24 -25.57
N LEU A 354 3.14 -9.28 -25.30
CA LEU A 354 2.03 -8.93 -26.20
C LEU A 354 2.55 -8.34 -27.52
N HIS A 355 3.57 -7.49 -27.45
CA HIS A 355 4.17 -6.91 -28.65
C HIS A 355 4.82 -7.99 -29.55
N GLN A 356 5.51 -8.96 -28.96
CA GLN A 356 6.06 -10.10 -29.68
C GLN A 356 4.97 -10.90 -30.42
N ARG A 357 3.79 -11.08 -29.82
CA ARG A 357 2.66 -11.77 -30.46
C ARG A 357 2.09 -11.00 -31.66
N TYR A 358 1.99 -9.68 -31.55
CA TYR A 358 1.51 -8.82 -32.64
C TYR A 358 2.47 -8.79 -33.84
N LEU A 359 3.77 -8.97 -33.63
CA LEU A 359 4.76 -9.03 -34.71
C LEU A 359 4.79 -10.40 -35.43
N THR A 360 4.24 -11.45 -34.80
CA THR A 360 4.16 -12.81 -35.37
C THR A 360 2.84 -13.12 -36.07
N GLN A 361 1.86 -12.22 -36.03
CA GLN A 361 0.62 -12.28 -36.80
C GLN A 361 0.73 -11.35 -38.01
#